data_AF-A0A1V5VFH7-F1
#
_entry.id   AF-A0A1V5VFH7-F1
#
_cell.length_a   1.000
_cell.length_b   1.000
_cell.length_c   1.000
_cell.angle_alpha   90.00
_cell.angle_beta   90.00
_cell.angle_gamma   90.00
#
_symmetry.space_group_name_H-M   'P 1'
#
loop_
_entity.id
_entity.type
_entity.pdbx_description
1 polymer ?
#
loop_
_entity_poly.entity_id
_entity_poly.type
_entity_poly.pdbx_seq_one_letter_code
_entity_poly.pdbx_strand_id
1 'polypeptide(L)'
;MADLSNVKMEELVKGLSKIAKKDVEGKYSFDVTVFDDAGNESLKCGIVFDNGAVEVRDGESGEDDAVLFHIKKGGVETMKAMQIDGLEAAMRFMFDGSIYTTNPAGAEKWFQIFELGEAALEKALS
;
A
#
# COMPACT_ATOMS: atom_id res chain seq x y z
N MET A 1 4.36 21.08 -4.88
CA MET A 1 5.15 19.85 -5.10
C MET A 1 5.45 19.29 -3.73
N ALA A 2 4.97 18.09 -3.45
CA ALA A 2 5.27 17.41 -2.20
C ALA A 2 6.75 17.03 -2.20
N ASP A 3 7.44 17.20 -1.09
CA ASP A 3 8.84 16.76 -0.98
C ASP A 3 8.88 15.23 -0.83
N LEU A 4 9.08 14.54 -1.96
CA LEU A 4 9.13 13.07 -2.01
C LEU A 4 10.40 12.48 -1.36
N SER A 5 11.35 13.33 -0.93
CA SER A 5 12.61 12.91 -0.34
C SER A 5 12.53 12.56 1.14
N ASN A 6 11.49 13.01 1.86
CA ASN A 6 11.37 12.81 3.31
C ASN A 6 9.98 12.33 3.77
N VAL A 7 9.37 11.46 2.97
CA VAL A 7 8.02 10.92 3.20
C VAL A 7 8.06 9.78 4.22
N LYS A 8 7.12 9.79 5.18
CA LYS A 8 6.93 8.69 6.12
C LYS A 8 5.90 7.68 5.61
N MET A 9 6.04 6.43 6.04
CA MET A 9 5.07 5.37 5.69
C MET A 9 3.64 5.71 6.11
N GLU A 10 3.45 6.29 7.30
CA GLU A 10 2.13 6.72 7.77
C GLU A 10 1.46 7.74 6.84
N GLU A 11 2.24 8.63 6.23
CA GLU A 11 1.73 9.65 5.30
C GLU A 11 1.29 9.01 3.98
N LEU A 12 2.06 8.03 3.48
CA LEU A 12 1.68 7.24 2.31
C LEU A 12 0.36 6.51 2.54
N VAL A 13 0.25 5.78 3.64
CA VAL A 13 -0.95 4.97 3.94
C VAL A 13 -2.18 5.87 4.12
N LYS A 14 -2.08 6.95 4.89
CA LYS A 14 -3.20 7.90 5.06
C LYS A 14 -3.60 8.58 3.75
N GLY A 15 -2.62 8.86 2.89
CA GLY A 15 -2.80 9.48 1.59
C GLY A 15 -3.59 8.63 0.59
N LEU A 16 -3.60 7.30 0.73
CA LEU A 16 -4.32 6.37 -0.16
C LEU A 16 -5.80 6.72 -0.32
N SER A 17 -6.44 7.21 0.75
CA SER A 17 -7.84 7.65 0.72
C SER A 17 -8.13 8.76 -0.29
N LYS A 18 -7.13 9.60 -0.61
CA LYS A 18 -7.29 10.72 -1.56
C LYS A 18 -7.19 10.27 -3.02
N ILE A 19 -6.59 9.11 -3.24
CA ILE A 19 -6.33 8.54 -4.57
C ILE A 19 -7.09 7.25 -4.83
N ALA A 20 -8.00 6.88 -3.92
CA ALA A 20 -8.92 5.79 -4.14
C ALA A 20 -9.91 6.14 -5.26
N LYS A 21 -10.02 5.24 -6.24
CA LYS A 21 -10.96 5.35 -7.35
C LYS A 21 -12.37 5.09 -6.85
N LYS A 22 -13.32 5.91 -7.29
CA LYS A 22 -14.72 5.87 -6.83
C LYS A 22 -15.62 4.98 -7.66
N ASP A 23 -15.12 4.52 -8.80
CA ASP A 23 -15.79 3.64 -9.77
C ASP A 23 -15.51 2.15 -9.51
N VAL A 24 -14.69 1.82 -8.51
CA VAL A 24 -14.43 0.45 -8.09
C VAL A 24 -15.45 0.02 -7.04
N GLU A 25 -16.27 -0.97 -7.37
CA GLU A 25 -17.25 -1.56 -6.47
C GLU A 25 -16.67 -2.74 -5.68
N GLY A 26 -17.22 -2.95 -4.47
CA GLY A 26 -16.88 -4.05 -3.58
C GLY A 26 -16.08 -3.61 -2.34
N LYS A 27 -15.84 -4.59 -1.48
CA LYS A 27 -15.03 -4.45 -0.26
C LYS A 27 -13.73 -5.23 -0.42
N TYR A 28 -12.61 -4.58 -0.14
CA TYR A 28 -11.28 -5.19 -0.20
C TYR A 28 -10.45 -4.75 1.00
N SER A 29 -9.75 -5.71 1.60
CA SER A 29 -8.99 -5.47 2.82
C SER A 29 -7.53 -5.86 2.62
N PHE A 30 -6.63 -5.03 3.15
CA PHE A 30 -5.19 -5.21 3.03
C PHE A 30 -4.53 -4.98 4.38
N ASP A 31 -3.77 -5.96 4.85
CA ASP A 31 -2.99 -5.82 6.08
C ASP A 31 -1.53 -5.65 5.71
N VAL A 32 -1.03 -4.43 5.88
CA VAL A 32 0.34 -4.04 5.52
C VAL A 32 1.19 -4.04 6.78
N THR A 33 2.25 -4.84 6.77
CA THR A 33 3.29 -4.85 7.80
C THR A 33 4.62 -4.49 7.18
N VAL A 34 5.28 -3.47 7.73
CA VAL A 34 6.59 -3.00 7.29
C VAL A 34 7.63 -3.40 8.32
N PHE A 35 8.71 -4.02 7.86
CA PHE A 35 9.80 -4.47 8.71
C PHE A 35 11.01 -3.54 8.56
N ASP A 36 11.71 -3.30 9.66
CA ASP A 36 13.01 -2.62 9.65
C ASP A 36 14.14 -3.55 9.13
N ASP A 37 15.33 -3.01 8.95
CA ASP A 37 16.50 -3.78 8.48
C ASP A 37 16.94 -4.87 9.47
N ALA A 38 16.52 -4.79 10.74
CA ALA A 38 16.74 -5.81 11.76
C ALA A 38 15.66 -6.90 11.75
N GLY A 39 14.64 -6.77 10.90
CA GLY A 39 13.52 -7.70 10.77
C GLY A 39 12.41 -7.52 11.80
N ASN A 40 12.41 -6.43 12.57
CA ASN A 40 11.33 -6.12 13.50
C ASN A 40 10.20 -5.37 12.78
N GLU A 41 8.97 -5.54 13.27
CA GLU A 41 7.83 -4.77 12.79
C GLU A 41 8.01 -3.29 13.16
N SER A 42 8.09 -2.44 12.13
CA SER A 42 8.21 -0.98 12.27
C SER A 42 6.86 -0.28 12.12
N LEU A 43 5.96 -0.86 11.32
CA LEU A 43 4.59 -0.38 11.13
C LEU A 43 3.67 -1.55 10.81
N LYS A 44 2.46 -1.50 11.35
CA LYS A 44 1.37 -2.43 11.03
C LYS A 44 0.07 -1.65 10.87
N CYS A 45 -0.56 -1.76 9.71
CA CYS A 45 -1.82 -1.06 9.42
C CYS A 45 -2.75 -1.90 8.53
N GLY A 46 -4.04 -1.72 8.76
CA GLY A 46 -5.12 -2.36 8.04
C GLY A 46 -5.80 -1.33 7.16
N ILE A 47 -6.02 -1.67 5.91
CA ILE A 47 -6.59 -0.78 4.91
C ILE A 47 -7.83 -1.45 4.37
N VAL A 48 -8.99 -0.86 4.63
CA VAL A 48 -10.28 -1.36 4.18
C VAL A 48 -10.81 -0.40 3.13
N PHE A 49 -10.95 -0.89 1.91
CA PHE A 49 -11.67 -0.21 0.85
C PHE A 49 -13.11 -0.73 0.82
N ASP A 50 -14.08 0.18 0.74
CA ASP A 50 -15.50 -0.14 0.57
C ASP A 50 -16.13 0.88 -0.39
N ASN A 51 -16.40 0.46 -1.62
CA ASN A 51 -17.12 1.25 -2.64
C ASN A 51 -16.60 2.70 -2.80
N GLY A 52 -15.29 2.87 -2.88
CA GLY A 52 -14.63 4.18 -3.07
C GLY A 52 -14.25 4.89 -1.77
N ALA A 53 -14.67 4.38 -0.61
CA ALA A 53 -14.21 4.84 0.69
C ALA A 53 -13.02 4.02 1.15
N VAL A 54 -12.06 4.66 1.83
CA VAL A 54 -10.90 4.00 2.42
C VAL A 54 -10.83 4.33 3.90
N GLU A 55 -10.76 3.29 4.71
CA GLU A 55 -10.47 3.36 6.12
C GLU A 55 -9.06 2.79 6.37
N VAL A 56 -8.25 3.54 7.12
CA VAL A 56 -6.94 3.08 7.59
C VAL A 56 -7.03 2.89 9.09
N ARG A 57 -6.66 1.70 9.56
CA ARG A 57 -6.65 1.29 10.96
C ARG A 57 -5.21 1.09 11.45
N ASP A 58 -4.97 1.45 12.71
CA ASP A 58 -3.76 1.05 13.42
C ASP A 58 -3.86 -0.44 13.77
N GLY A 59 -2.88 -1.25 13.35
CA GLY A 59 -2.93 -2.71 13.47
C GLY A 59 -3.60 -3.40 12.28
N GLU A 60 -4.09 -4.62 12.44
CA GLU A 60 -4.76 -5.37 11.34
C GLU A 60 -6.16 -4.83 11.07
N SER A 61 -6.65 -5.03 9.84
CA SER A 61 -8.02 -4.70 9.47
C SER A 61 -9.04 -5.52 10.26
N GLY A 62 -8.69 -6.75 10.67
CA GLY A 62 -9.60 -7.67 11.35
C GLY A 62 -10.55 -8.41 10.41
N GLU A 63 -10.28 -8.38 9.10
CA GLU A 63 -11.06 -9.05 8.07
C GLU A 63 -10.38 -10.37 7.71
N ASP A 64 -11.11 -11.49 7.75
CA ASP A 64 -10.54 -12.83 7.58
C ASP A 64 -9.95 -13.07 6.17
N ASP A 65 -10.38 -12.29 5.19
CA ASP A 65 -9.96 -12.35 3.79
C ASP A 65 -8.95 -11.26 3.41
N ALA A 66 -8.40 -10.54 4.39
CA ALA A 66 -7.42 -9.49 4.14
C ALA A 66 -6.18 -10.02 3.43
N VAL A 67 -5.77 -9.32 2.37
CA VAL A 67 -4.52 -9.60 1.67
C VAL A 67 -3.37 -9.11 2.52
N LEU A 68 -2.50 -10.02 2.95
CA LEU A 68 -1.33 -9.64 3.72
C LEU A 68 -0.27 -9.10 2.76
N PHE A 69 0.34 -7.98 3.13
CA PHE A 69 1.49 -7.37 2.48
C PHE A 69 2.60 -7.18 3.50
N HIS A 70 3.69 -7.92 3.36
CA HIS A 70 4.88 -7.75 4.18
C HIS A 70 5.97 -7.06 3.38
N ILE A 71 6.30 -5.82 3.76
CA ILE A 71 7.38 -5.06 3.14
C ILE A 71 8.63 -5.24 4.00
N LYS A 72 9.62 -5.98 3.48
CA LYS A 72 10.81 -6.45 4.20
C LYS A 72 12.04 -5.57 4.03
N LYS A 73 12.13 -4.78 2.96
CA LYS A 73 13.28 -3.92 2.66
C LYS A 73 12.81 -2.61 2.04
N GLY A 74 13.51 -1.51 2.34
CA GLY A 74 13.25 -0.19 1.75
C GLY A 74 11.78 0.18 1.82
N GLY A 75 11.19 0.15 3.02
CA GLY A 75 9.73 0.20 3.22
C GLY A 75 9.04 1.30 2.43
N VAL A 76 9.48 2.54 2.67
CA VAL A 76 8.94 3.75 2.02
C VAL A 76 9.25 3.74 0.53
N GLU A 77 10.47 3.39 0.13
CA GLU A 77 10.90 3.35 -1.28
C GLU A 77 10.07 2.36 -2.09
N THR A 78 9.84 1.18 -1.52
CA THR A 78 9.05 0.10 -2.12
C THR A 78 7.60 0.53 -2.29
N MET A 79 6.98 1.12 -1.26
CA MET A 79 5.61 1.61 -1.33
C MET A 79 5.45 2.75 -2.33
N LYS A 80 6.42 3.68 -2.39
CA LYS A 80 6.44 4.75 -3.42
C LYS A 80 6.53 4.16 -4.83
N ALA A 81 7.45 3.23 -5.06
CA ALA A 81 7.61 2.58 -6.35
C ALA A 81 6.36 1.78 -6.75
N MET A 82 5.73 1.06 -5.81
CA MET A 82 4.44 0.41 -6.04
C MET A 82 3.34 1.40 -6.44
N GLN A 83 3.32 2.60 -5.84
CA GLN A 83 2.32 3.62 -6.17
C GLN A 83 2.60 4.34 -7.49
N ILE A 84 3.87 4.49 -7.87
CA ILE A 84 4.27 5.18 -9.12
C ILE A 84 4.19 4.22 -10.30
N ASP A 85 4.86 3.07 -10.21
CA ASP A 85 5.08 2.12 -11.30
C ASP A 85 4.06 0.95 -11.30
N GLY A 86 3.30 0.80 -10.21
CA GLY A 86 2.20 -0.16 -10.14
C GLY A 86 2.64 -1.62 -9.98
N LEU A 87 1.87 -2.50 -10.61
CA LEU A 87 1.99 -3.96 -10.46
C LEU A 87 3.36 -4.48 -10.92
N GLU A 88 3.95 -3.92 -11.98
CA GLU A 88 5.25 -4.39 -12.51
C GLU A 88 6.36 -4.23 -11.46
N ALA A 89 6.43 -3.06 -10.81
CA ALA A 89 7.36 -2.83 -9.72
C ALA A 89 7.09 -3.75 -8.54
N ALA A 90 5.83 -3.93 -8.16
CA ALA A 90 5.46 -4.86 -7.09
C ALA A 90 5.93 -6.29 -7.39
N MET A 91 5.73 -6.80 -8.62
CA MET A 91 6.21 -8.12 -9.03
C MET A 91 7.73 -8.22 -8.94
N ARG A 92 8.46 -7.20 -9.40
CA ARG A 92 9.92 -7.15 -9.27
C ARG A 92 10.36 -7.22 -7.80
N PHE A 93 9.73 -6.47 -6.91
CA PHE A 93 10.01 -6.50 -5.48
C PHE A 93 9.60 -7.82 -4.80
N MET A 94 8.62 -8.55 -5.36
CA MET A 94 8.33 -9.92 -4.90
C MET A 94 9.48 -10.86 -5.27
N PHE A 95 10.00 -10.77 -6.50
CA PHE A 95 11.10 -11.62 -6.95
C PHE A 95 12.42 -11.35 -6.22
N ASP A 96 12.70 -10.10 -5.84
CA ASP A 96 13.91 -9.74 -5.07
C ASP A 96 13.76 -9.94 -3.54
N GLY A 97 12.55 -10.28 -3.09
CA GLY A 97 12.22 -10.55 -1.70
C GLY A 97 12.02 -9.30 -0.84
N SER A 98 11.83 -8.13 -1.44
CA SER A 98 11.52 -6.88 -0.73
C SER A 98 10.06 -6.82 -0.29
N ILE A 99 9.14 -7.48 -1.00
CA ILE A 99 7.75 -7.68 -0.56
C ILE A 99 7.32 -9.13 -0.62
N TYR A 100 6.41 -9.50 0.27
CA TYR A 100 5.73 -10.79 0.27
C TYR A 100 4.23 -10.57 0.41
N THR A 101 3.42 -11.30 -0.36
CA THR A 101 1.96 -11.28 -0.23
C THR A 101 1.39 -12.69 -0.11
N THR A 102 0.33 -12.87 0.68
CA THR A 102 -0.38 -14.16 0.81
C THR A 102 -1.29 -14.46 -0.36
N ASN A 103 -1.72 -13.44 -1.11
CA ASN A 103 -2.66 -13.59 -2.22
C ASN A 103 -2.29 -12.64 -3.37
N PRO A 104 -1.54 -13.11 -4.38
CA PRO A 104 -1.13 -12.30 -5.53
C PRO A 104 -2.31 -11.72 -6.34
N ALA A 105 -3.43 -12.44 -6.45
CA ALA A 105 -4.61 -11.92 -7.15
C ALA A 105 -5.30 -10.81 -6.35
N GLY A 106 -5.32 -10.95 -5.02
CA GLY A 106 -5.76 -9.89 -4.12
C GLY A 106 -4.83 -8.66 -4.16
N ALA A 107 -3.52 -8.88 -4.29
CA ALA A 107 -2.55 -7.81 -4.45
C ALA A 107 -2.77 -7.00 -5.74
N GLU A 108 -3.23 -7.63 -6.83
CA GLU A 108 -3.60 -6.91 -8.06
C GLU A 108 -4.72 -5.88 -7.82
N LYS A 109 -5.67 -6.18 -6.92
CA LYS A 109 -6.78 -5.27 -6.60
C LYS A 109 -6.31 -3.96 -6.01
N TRP A 110 -5.21 -3.95 -5.26
CA TRP A 110 -4.59 -2.72 -4.77
C TRP A 110 -4.35 -1.72 -5.90
N PHE A 111 -3.73 -2.16 -6.98
CA PHE A 111 -3.37 -1.32 -8.13
C PHE A 111 -4.57 -0.92 -8.99
N GLN A 112 -5.67 -1.69 -8.88
CA GLN A 112 -6.94 -1.33 -9.51
C GLN A 112 -7.67 -0.25 -8.70
N ILE A 113 -7.61 -0.31 -7.36
CA ILE A 113 -8.29 0.60 -6.43
C ILE A 113 -7.64 1.98 -6.38
N PHE A 114 -6.31 2.07 -6.39
CA PHE A 114 -5.61 3.36 -6.23
C PHE A 114 -5.14 3.95 -7.56
N GLU A 115 -5.21 5.27 -7.71
CA GLU A 115 -4.59 6.00 -8.83
C GLU A 115 -3.06 5.87 -8.74
N LEU A 116 -2.41 5.53 -9.87
CA LEU A 116 -0.96 5.34 -9.92
C LEU A 116 -0.25 6.54 -10.55
N GLY A 117 1.06 6.64 -10.31
CA GLY A 117 1.96 7.63 -10.90
C GLY A 117 2.36 8.74 -9.93
N GLU A 118 3.39 9.51 -10.32
CA GLU A 118 3.95 10.59 -9.49
C GLU A 118 2.91 11.63 -9.08
N ALA A 119 2.04 12.05 -10.02
CA ALA A 119 0.99 13.04 -9.73
C ALA A 119 -0.05 12.52 -8.71
N ALA A 120 -0.38 11.23 -8.75
CA ALA A 120 -1.26 10.62 -7.76
C ALA A 120 -0.56 10.55 -6.40
N LEU A 121 0.72 10.16 -6.36
CA LEU A 121 1.50 10.16 -5.14
C LEU A 121 1.60 11.56 -4.51
N GLU A 122 1.85 12.60 -5.29
CA GLU A 122 1.86 13.99 -4.81
C GLU A 122 0.51 14.39 -4.22
N LYS A 123 -0.60 14.02 -4.88
CA LYS A 123 -1.98 14.26 -4.41
C LYS A 123 -2.28 13.51 -3.10
N ALA A 124 -1.77 12.29 -2.95
CA ALA A 124 -1.90 11.53 -1.71
C ALA A 124 -1.22 12.25 -0.53
N LEU A 125 -0.04 12.82 -0.78
CA LEU A 125 0.82 13.45 0.22
C LEU A 125 0.50 14.93 0.51
N SER A 126 -0.28 15.60 -0.34
CA SER A 126 -0.65 17.02 -0.19
C SER A 126 -1.76 17.28 0.81
#